data_AF-A0A1M5LTN5-F1
#
_entry.id   AF-A0A1M5LTN5-F1
#
_cell.length_a   1.000
_cell.length_b   1.000
_cell.length_c   1.000
_cell.angle_alpha   90.00
_cell.angle_beta   90.00
_cell.angle_gamma   90.00
#
_symmetry.space_group_name_H-M   'P 1'
#
loop_
_entity.id
_entity.type
_entity.pdbx_description
1 polymer ?
#
loop_
_entity_poly.entity_id
_entity_poly.type
_entity_poly.pdbx_seq_one_letter_code
_entity_poly.pdbx_strand_id
1 'polypeptide(L)' 'MMIPNGSLITATPEEGRQLAMTMARLVIKATQPDEAVRSRLRDVYANDAMALLQVGQTVAIEFATIAAANGYWRT' A
#
# COMPACT_ATOMS: atom_id res chain seq x y z
N MET A 1 2.07 9.96 9.98
CA MET A 1 1.74 10.64 8.73
C MET A 1 1.27 9.61 7.71
N MET A 2 0.10 9.79 7.10
CA MET A 2 -0.56 8.78 6.24
C MET A 2 -0.09 8.82 4.79
N ILE A 3 0.43 9.96 4.34
CA ILE A 3 1.04 10.15 3.02
C ILE A 3 2.52 10.42 3.26
N PRO A 4 3.44 9.46 2.99
CA PRO A 4 4.87 9.67 3.14
C PRO A 4 5.34 10.93 2.40
N ASN A 5 6.15 11.76 3.05
CA ASN A 5 6.68 13.02 2.51
C ASN A 5 5.63 14.04 2.02
N GLY A 6 4.33 13.78 2.23
CA GLY A 6 3.23 14.68 1.89
C GLY A 6 2.95 14.76 0.40
N SER A 7 3.47 13.81 -0.39
CA SER A 7 3.39 13.82 -1.85
C SER A 7 3.00 12.46 -2.40
N LEU A 8 2.22 12.47 -3.48
CA LEU A 8 1.97 11.29 -4.32
C LEU A 8 2.90 11.25 -5.55
N ILE A 9 3.74 12.27 -5.73
CA ILE A 9 4.65 12.36 -6.86
C ILE A 9 5.86 11.46 -6.64
N THR A 10 6.18 10.65 -7.65
CA THR A 10 7.25 9.65 -7.66
C THR A 10 7.95 9.68 -9.02
N ALA A 11 9.26 9.43 -9.06
CA ALA A 11 10.03 9.56 -10.30
C ALA A 11 9.74 8.43 -11.29
N THR A 12 9.36 7.25 -10.81
CA THR A 12 9.13 6.07 -11.64
C THR A 12 7.87 5.29 -11.23
N PRO A 13 7.31 4.46 -12.13
CA PRO A 13 6.20 3.57 -11.79
C PRO A 13 6.51 2.63 -10.62
N GLU A 14 7.76 2.15 -10.52
CA GLU A 14 8.19 1.26 -9.42
C GLU A 14 8.15 1.98 -8.07
N GLU A 15 8.67 3.21 -8.00
CA GLU A 15 8.55 4.05 -6.80
C GLU A 15 7.08 4.32 -6.45
N GLY A 16 6.24 4.59 -7.45
CA GLY A 16 4.80 4.72 -7.26
C GLY A 16 4.17 3.47 -6.66
N ARG A 17 4.61 2.29 -7.09
CA ARG A 17 4.11 1.00 -6.59
C ARG A 17 4.56 0.75 -5.15
N GLN A 18 5.78 1.14 -4.80
CA GLN A 18 6.31 1.06 -3.43
C GLN A 18 5.61 2.05 -2.49
N LEU A 19 5.29 3.26 -2.97
CA LEU A 19 4.48 4.23 -2.24
C LEU A 19 3.08 3.69 -1.95
N ALA A 20 2.42 3.08 -2.94
CA ALA A 20 1.11 2.43 -2.79
C ALA A 20 1.13 1.35 -1.70
N MET A 21 2.15 0.48 -1.69
CA MET A 21 2.31 -0.54 -0.65
C MET A 21 2.52 0.07 0.74
N THR A 22 3.24 1.19 0.80
CA THR A 22 3.51 1.88 2.06
C THR A 22 2.25 2.52 2.62
N MET A 23 1.47 3.21 1.78
CA MET A 23 0.18 3.78 2.17
C MET A 23 -0.79 2.71 2.67
N ALA A 24 -0.95 1.59 1.96
CA ALA A 24 -1.79 0.48 2.40
C ALA A 24 -1.37 -0.07 3.77
N ARG A 25 -0.06 -0.24 4.02
CA ARG A 25 0.47 -0.66 5.34
C ARG A 25 0.23 0.37 6.43
N LEU A 26 0.31 1.66 6.11
CA LEU A 26 0.05 2.74 7.07
C LEU A 26 -1.41 2.77 7.51
N VAL A 27 -2.36 2.50 6.61
CA VAL A 27 -3.79 2.32 6.96
C VAL A 27 -3.95 1.19 7.97
N ILE A 28 -3.37 0.01 7.70
CA ILE A 28 -3.43 -1.13 8.63
C ILE A 28 -2.84 -0.77 10.00
N LYS A 29 -1.68 -0.09 10.02
CA LYS A 29 -1.03 0.36 11.26
C LYS A 29 -1.89 1.38 12.03
N ALA A 30 -2.59 2.27 11.33
CA ALA A 30 -3.48 3.24 11.96
C ALA A 30 -4.75 2.59 12.53
N THR A 31 -5.33 1.62 11.82
CA THR A 31 -6.53 0.90 12.27
C THR A 31 -6.24 -0.05 13.42
N GLN A 32 -5.10 -0.74 13.40
CA GLN A 32 -4.65 -1.61 14.48
C GLN A 32 -3.28 -1.14 14.98
N PRO A 33 -3.21 -0.32 16.04
CA PRO A 33 -1.95 0.25 16.51
C PRO A 33 -1.06 -0.76 17.24
N ASP A 34 -1.61 -1.85 17.78
CA ASP A 34 -0.84 -2.88 18.48
C ASP A 34 -0.04 -3.75 17.49
N GLU A 35 1.29 -3.70 17.62
CA GLU A 35 2.20 -4.48 16.80
C GLU A 35 2.13 -5.98 17.04
N ALA A 36 1.94 -6.42 18.30
CA ALA A 36 1.83 -7.83 18.63
C ALA A 36 0.58 -8.43 17.98
N VAL A 37 -0.52 -7.69 17.94
CA VAL A 37 -1.74 -8.11 17.24
C VAL A 37 -1.49 -8.21 15.73
N ARG A 38 -0.87 -7.20 15.10
CA ARG A 38 -0.56 -7.25 13.66
C ARG A 38 0.37 -8.41 13.30
N SER A 39 1.36 -8.72 14.15
CA SER A 39 2.27 -9.85 13.95
C SER A 39 1.50 -11.17 13.90
N ARG A 40 0.60 -11.39 14.86
CA ARG A 40 -0.25 -12.60 14.90
C ARG A 40 -1.19 -12.69 13.69
N LEU A 41 -1.76 -11.58 13.24
CA LEU A 41 -2.63 -11.55 12.06
C LEU A 41 -1.88 -11.84 10.76
N ARG A 42 -0.58 -11.50 10.68
CA ARG A 42 0.25 -11.74 9.50
C ARG A 42 0.35 -13.20 9.12
N ASP A 43 0.52 -14.09 10.11
CA ASP A 43 0.61 -15.52 9.85
C ASP A 43 -0.69 -16.08 9.25
N VAL A 44 -1.83 -15.50 9.61
CA VAL A 44 -3.14 -15.87 9.07
C VAL A 44 -3.25 -15.45 7.61
N TYR A 45 -3.14 -14.15 7.32
CA TYR A 45 -3.40 -13.67 5.96
C TYR A 45 -2.27 -14.02 4.96
N ALA A 46 -1.06 -14.28 5.43
CA ALA A 46 0.05 -14.66 4.54
C ALA A 46 -0.10 -16.08 3.96
N ASN A 47 -0.91 -16.94 4.60
CA ASN A 47 -1.18 -18.31 4.17
C ASN A 47 -2.59 -18.49 3.60
N ASP A 48 -3.35 -17.40 3.46
CA ASP A 48 -4.71 -17.42 2.92
C ASP A 48 -4.72 -16.84 1.50
N ALA A 49 -5.12 -17.65 0.52
CA ALA A 49 -5.11 -17.26 -0.89
C ALA A 49 -6.02 -16.06 -1.19
N MET A 50 -7.19 -15.98 -0.56
CA MET A 50 -8.12 -14.87 -0.75
C MET A 50 -7.55 -13.59 -0.14
N ALA A 51 -6.91 -13.69 1.01
CA ALA A 51 -6.28 -12.55 1.64
C ALA A 51 -5.09 -12.02 0.82
N LEU A 52 -4.28 -12.91 0.23
CA LEU A 52 -3.22 -12.51 -0.70
C LEU A 52 -3.76 -11.77 -1.93
N LEU A 53 -4.88 -12.24 -2.51
CA LEU A 53 -5.56 -11.53 -3.60
C LEU A 53 -6.07 -10.16 -3.15
N GLN A 54 -6.65 -10.05 -1.95
CA GLN A 54 -7.14 -8.79 -1.40
C GLN A 54 -6.03 -7.77 -1.12
N VAL A 55 -4.86 -8.23 -0.65
CA VAL A 55 -3.66 -7.38 -0.54
C VAL A 55 -3.27 -6.84 -1.92
N GLY A 56 -3.23 -7.69 -2.94
CA GLY A 56 -2.96 -7.27 -4.32
C GLY A 56 -3.94 -6.21 -4.82
N GLN A 57 -5.24 -6.43 -4.62
CA GLN A 57 -6.31 -5.51 -5.00
C GLN A 57 -6.19 -4.16 -4.29
N THR A 58 -5.92 -4.18 -2.98
CA THR A 58 -5.78 -2.95 -2.18
C THR A 58 -4.66 -2.08 -2.72
N VAL A 59 -3.50 -2.67 -3.01
CA VAL A 59 -2.39 -1.90 -3.54
C VAL A 59 -2.62 -1.46 -4.99
N ALA A 60 -3.35 -2.24 -5.80
CA ALA A 60 -3.73 -1.82 -7.14
C ALA A 60 -4.61 -0.55 -7.13
N ILE A 61 -5.53 -0.44 -6.16
CA ILE A 61 -6.40 0.74 -5.99
C ILE A 61 -5.56 1.98 -5.62
N GLU A 62 -4.66 1.85 -4.64
CA GLU A 62 -3.76 2.95 -4.26
C GLU A 62 -2.85 3.37 -5.42
N PHE A 63 -2.30 2.37 -6.14
CA PHE A 63 -1.42 2.62 -7.27
C PHE A 63 -2.13 3.33 -8.43
N ALA A 64 -3.41 3.06 -8.67
CA ALA A 64 -4.19 3.78 -9.68
C ALA A 64 -4.27 5.29 -9.37
N THR A 65 -4.49 5.65 -8.10
CA THR A 65 -4.50 7.05 -7.64
C THR A 65 -3.14 7.71 -7.81
N ILE A 66 -2.06 7.01 -7.41
CA ILE A 66 -0.69 7.50 -7.55
C ILE A 66 -0.31 7.67 -9.03
N ALA A 67 -0.63 6.69 -9.88
CA ALA A 67 -0.36 6.76 -11.32
C ALA A 67 -1.06 7.96 -11.97
N ALA A 68 -2.33 8.20 -11.61
CA ALA A 68 -3.06 9.38 -12.08
C ALA A 68 -2.38 10.70 -11.63
N ALA A 69 -1.93 10.78 -10.37
CA ALA A 69 -1.20 11.94 -9.85
C ALA A 69 0.13 12.20 -10.58
N ASN A 70 0.77 11.16 -11.13
CA ASN A 70 2.04 11.22 -11.86
C ASN A 70 1.87 11.30 -13.39
N GLY A 71 0.66 11.53 -13.91
CA GLY A 71 0.42 11.54 -15.35
C GLY A 71 0.81 10.23 -16.04
N TYR A 72 0.74 9.11 -15.31
CA TYR A 72 1.16 7.77 -15.73
C TYR A 72 2.63 7.67 -16.18
N TRP A 73 3.50 8.59 -15.74
CA TRP A 73 4.92 8.65 -16.13
C TRP A 73 5.13 8.66 -17.65
N ARG A 74 4.15 9.18 -18.41
CA ARG A 74 4.25 9.30 -19.86
C ARG A 74 5.33 10.33 -20.20
N THR A 75 6.26 9.93 -21.05
CA THR A 75 7.24 10.82 -21.71
C THR A 75 6.68 11.34 -23.02
#